data_AF-A0A972LM80-F1
#
_entry.id   AF-A0A972LM80-F1
#
_cell.length_a   1.000
_cell.length_b   1.000
_cell.length_c   1.000
_cell.angle_alpha   90.00
_cell.angle_beta   90.00
_cell.angle_gamma   90.00
#
_symmetry.space_group_name_H-M   'P 1'
#
loop_
_entity.id
_entity.type
_entity.pdbx_description
1 polymer ?
#
loop_
_entity_poly.entity_id
_entity_poly.type
_entity_poly.pdbx_seq_one_letter_code
_entity_poly.pdbx_strand_id
1 'polypeptide(L)'
;MKKIALGAIVLLMVSGCATVRQVDLDAWVGQPVVALEIHPIFLTVPVVKTQASDGTEIWNYVNGANLGQCTGGGSIYSGTVDYATYSKFSSCVQRFAACNNIFFIRDGKVIKYTPVGTGGARCYTTEQLQPGFSGPTNIR
;
A
#
# COMPACT_ATOMS: atom_id res chain seq x y z
N MET A 1 -17.26 49.60 -27.51
CA MET A 1 -16.07 48.72 -27.55
C MET A 1 -15.38 48.74 -26.19
N LYS A 2 -15.48 47.67 -25.39
CA LYS A 2 -14.71 47.53 -24.14
C LYS A 2 -14.32 46.06 -23.99
N LYS A 3 -13.04 45.80 -24.25
CA LYS A 3 -12.40 44.49 -24.12
C LYS A 3 -12.23 44.23 -22.62
N ILE A 4 -12.79 43.14 -22.08
CA ILE A 4 -12.49 42.67 -20.73
C ILE A 4 -11.64 41.41 -20.89
N ALA A 5 -10.45 41.48 -20.30
CA ALA A 5 -9.34 40.58 -20.49
C ALA A 5 -9.60 39.18 -19.94
N LEU A 6 -9.12 38.18 -20.68
CA LEU A 6 -8.94 36.79 -20.28
C LEU A 6 -8.01 36.73 -19.04
N GLY A 7 -8.53 36.29 -17.90
CA GLY A 7 -7.73 35.97 -16.72
C GLY A 7 -7.25 34.53 -16.80
N ALA A 8 -5.98 34.32 -17.13
CA ALA A 8 -5.33 33.01 -17.05
C ALA A 8 -5.10 32.64 -15.58
N ILE A 9 -5.79 31.59 -15.11
CA ILE A 9 -5.52 30.97 -13.81
C ILE A 9 -4.23 30.16 -13.96
N VAL A 10 -3.12 30.71 -13.48
CA VAL A 10 -1.88 29.97 -13.28
C VAL A 10 -2.07 29.06 -12.07
N LEU A 11 -2.37 27.78 -12.32
CA LEU A 11 -2.26 26.74 -11.29
C LEU A 11 -0.76 26.53 -10.99
N LEU A 12 -0.27 27.18 -9.93
CA LEU A 12 1.00 26.85 -9.29
C LEU A 12 0.87 25.47 -8.67
N MET A 13 1.18 24.42 -9.43
CA MET A 13 1.38 23.09 -8.88
C MET A 13 2.67 23.10 -8.08
N VAL A 14 2.54 23.34 -6.77
CA VAL A 14 3.61 23.09 -5.81
C VAL A 14 3.82 21.58 -5.78
N SER A 15 4.77 21.09 -6.57
CA SER A 15 5.27 19.71 -6.54
C SER A 15 6.06 19.48 -5.25
N GLY A 16 5.35 19.47 -4.12
CA GLY A 16 5.88 18.97 -2.87
C GLY A 16 6.31 17.50 -3.05
N CYS A 17 7.50 17.15 -2.58
CA CYS A 17 8.13 15.83 -2.68
C CYS A 17 7.12 14.68 -2.53
N ALA A 18 6.63 14.15 -3.65
CA ALA A 18 5.58 13.14 -3.67
C ALA A 18 6.17 11.81 -3.21
N THR A 19 6.02 11.55 -1.91
CA THR A 19 6.35 10.28 -1.26
C THR A 19 5.42 9.20 -1.84
N VAL A 20 4.11 9.41 -1.75
CA VAL A 20 3.09 8.54 -2.38
C VAL A 20 2.42 9.27 -3.53
N ARG A 21 2.37 8.67 -4.72
CA ARG A 21 1.72 9.23 -5.91
C ARG A 21 0.31 8.67 -6.04
N GLN A 22 -0.69 9.55 -6.10
CA GLN A 22 -2.11 9.13 -6.16
C GLN A 22 -2.41 8.24 -7.37
N VAL A 23 -1.76 8.51 -8.51
CA VAL A 23 -1.89 7.68 -9.73
C VAL A 23 -1.52 6.21 -9.48
N ASP A 24 -0.56 5.93 -8.60
CA ASP A 24 -0.19 4.55 -8.27
C ASP A 24 -1.24 3.90 -7.38
N LEU A 25 -1.89 4.67 -6.50
CA LEU A 25 -2.96 4.17 -5.64
C LEU A 25 -4.21 3.84 -6.45
N ASP A 26 -4.61 4.77 -7.32
CA ASP A 26 -5.82 4.66 -8.14
C ASP A 26 -5.69 3.56 -9.19
N ALA A 27 -4.48 3.31 -9.71
CA ALA A 27 -4.23 2.24 -10.68
C ALA A 27 -4.62 0.85 -10.14
N TRP A 28 -4.55 0.64 -8.82
CA TRP A 28 -4.94 -0.62 -8.19
C TRP A 28 -6.45 -0.78 -8.01
N VAL A 29 -7.23 0.30 -7.96
CA VAL A 29 -8.67 0.19 -7.73
C VAL A 29 -9.35 -0.55 -8.89
N GLY A 30 -10.13 -1.58 -8.57
CA GLY A 30 -10.80 -2.46 -9.52
C GLY A 30 -9.94 -3.60 -10.08
N GLN A 31 -8.62 -3.62 -9.80
CA GLN A 31 -7.75 -4.71 -10.21
C GLN A 31 -8.10 -6.00 -9.47
N PRO A 32 -7.96 -7.17 -10.12
CA PRO A 32 -8.19 -8.44 -9.46
C PRO A 32 -7.09 -8.70 -8.42
N VAL A 33 -7.43 -9.34 -7.32
CA VAL A 33 -6.49 -9.63 -6.22
C VAL A 33 -5.29 -10.45 -6.67
N VAL A 34 -5.47 -11.33 -7.66
CA VAL A 34 -4.37 -12.12 -8.27
C VAL A 34 -3.27 -11.23 -8.84
N ALA A 35 -3.59 -10.00 -9.27
CA ALA A 35 -2.59 -9.05 -9.73
C ALA A 35 -1.59 -8.66 -8.63
N LEU A 36 -2.01 -8.65 -7.35
CA LEU A 36 -1.11 -8.47 -6.20
C LEU A 36 -0.24 -9.71 -5.98
N GLU A 37 -0.84 -10.90 -6.08
CA GLU A 37 -0.16 -12.18 -5.83
C GLU A 37 0.94 -12.48 -6.82
N ILE A 38 0.82 -11.99 -8.06
CA ILE A 38 1.84 -12.15 -9.11
C ILE A 38 2.72 -10.91 -9.28
N HIS A 39 2.47 -9.84 -8.52
CA HIS A 39 3.19 -8.59 -8.69
C HIS A 39 4.66 -8.77 -8.25
N PRO A 40 5.65 -8.40 -9.09
CA PRO A 40 7.05 -8.63 -8.77
C PRO A 40 7.53 -8.04 -7.44
N ILE A 41 6.94 -6.90 -7.00
CA ILE A 41 7.27 -6.29 -5.71
C ILE A 41 6.57 -7.04 -4.56
N PHE A 42 5.28 -7.33 -4.69
CA PHE A 42 4.51 -7.89 -3.58
C PHE A 42 4.82 -9.37 -3.34
N LEU A 43 5.35 -10.07 -4.33
CA LEU A 43 5.90 -11.42 -4.20
C LEU A 43 7.07 -11.52 -3.21
N THR A 44 7.83 -10.44 -3.01
CA THR A 44 9.03 -10.44 -2.14
C THR A 44 8.78 -9.84 -0.77
N VAL A 45 7.57 -9.32 -0.54
CA VAL A 45 7.21 -8.61 0.68
C VAL A 45 6.28 -9.48 1.54
N PRO A 46 6.55 -9.68 2.84
CA PRO A 46 5.66 -10.42 3.72
C PRO A 46 4.26 -9.80 3.77
N VAL A 47 3.22 -10.63 3.66
CA VAL A 47 1.82 -10.21 3.70
C VAL A 47 1.12 -10.76 4.93
N VAL A 48 0.46 -9.89 5.68
CA VAL A 48 -0.50 -10.29 6.72
C VAL A 48 -1.91 -10.05 6.20
N LYS A 49 -2.73 -11.10 6.20
CA LYS A 49 -4.11 -11.05 5.72
C LYS A 49 -5.07 -11.10 6.90
N THR A 50 -6.08 -10.25 6.92
CA THR A 50 -7.21 -10.33 7.87
C THR A 50 -8.52 -9.99 7.16
N GLN A 51 -9.65 -10.08 7.85
CA GLN A 51 -10.96 -9.78 7.29
C GLN A 51 -11.78 -8.93 8.26
N ALA A 52 -12.41 -7.89 7.74
CA ALA A 52 -13.39 -7.07 8.45
C ALA A 52 -14.75 -7.79 8.55
N SER A 53 -15.60 -7.32 9.45
CA SER A 53 -16.92 -7.94 9.71
C SER A 53 -17.87 -7.92 8.52
N ASP A 54 -17.65 -7.03 7.54
CA ASP A 54 -18.45 -6.93 6.32
C ASP A 54 -17.91 -7.78 5.17
N GLY A 55 -16.93 -8.66 5.44
CA GLY A 55 -16.31 -9.54 4.46
C GLY A 55 -15.16 -8.91 3.69
N THR A 56 -14.86 -7.61 3.87
CA THR A 56 -13.68 -7.00 3.24
C THR A 56 -12.40 -7.60 3.79
N GLU A 57 -11.58 -8.13 2.89
CA GLU A 57 -10.24 -8.58 3.22
C GLU A 57 -9.29 -7.38 3.29
N ILE A 58 -8.35 -7.45 4.23
CA ILE A 58 -7.30 -6.47 4.42
C ILE A 58 -5.98 -7.21 4.27
N TRP A 59 -5.23 -6.88 3.23
CA TRP A 59 -3.93 -7.46 2.95
C TRP A 59 -2.87 -6.39 3.17
N ASN A 60 -2.00 -6.59 4.16
CA ASN A 60 -0.93 -5.65 4.48
C ASN A 60 0.41 -6.25 4.05
N TYR A 61 0.96 -5.77 2.93
CA TYR A 61 2.33 -6.09 2.50
C TYR A 61 3.30 -5.15 3.20
N VAL A 62 4.03 -5.67 4.18
CA VAL A 62 4.87 -4.85 5.06
C VAL A 62 6.31 -4.84 4.55
N ASN A 63 6.72 -3.72 3.98
CA ASN A 63 8.12 -3.49 3.60
C ASN A 63 8.84 -2.77 4.75
N GLY A 64 9.62 -3.49 5.54
CA GLY A 64 10.36 -2.92 6.67
C GLY A 64 11.32 -3.92 7.31
N ALA A 65 12.19 -3.41 8.18
CA ALA A 65 13.14 -4.23 8.92
C ALA A 65 12.53 -4.79 10.22
N ASN A 66 13.14 -5.83 10.77
CA ASN A 66 12.84 -6.38 12.11
C ASN A 66 11.41 -6.94 12.31
N LEU A 67 10.68 -7.22 11.23
CA LEU A 67 9.30 -7.74 11.32
C LEU A 67 9.20 -9.06 12.10
N GLY A 68 10.26 -9.87 12.13
CA GLY A 68 10.31 -11.12 12.91
C GLY A 68 10.02 -10.93 14.41
N GLN A 69 10.28 -9.74 14.97
CA GLN A 69 9.94 -9.44 16.36
C GLN A 69 8.43 -9.30 16.61
N CYS A 70 7.65 -9.04 15.56
CA CYS A 70 6.20 -8.87 15.63
C CYS A 70 5.41 -10.12 15.29
N THR A 71 6.06 -11.17 14.79
CA THR A 71 5.37 -12.33 14.23
C THR A 71 5.60 -13.62 15.00
N GLY A 72 6.44 -13.62 16.05
CA GLY A 72 6.63 -14.76 16.94
C GLY A 72 7.03 -16.06 16.22
N GLY A 73 7.73 -15.98 15.08
CA GLY A 73 8.11 -17.14 14.27
C GLY A 73 7.45 -17.24 12.89
N GLY A 74 6.70 -16.21 12.45
CA GLY A 74 6.25 -16.08 11.06
C GLY A 74 4.93 -16.76 10.71
N SER A 75 4.27 -17.42 11.67
CA SER A 75 2.95 -18.05 11.46
C SER A 75 1.86 -17.07 11.01
N ILE A 76 2.02 -15.78 11.32
CA ILE A 76 1.08 -14.73 10.90
C ILE A 76 1.03 -14.53 9.38
N TYR A 77 2.01 -15.06 8.63
CA TYR A 77 2.08 -14.96 7.17
C TYR A 77 1.47 -16.18 6.45
N SER A 78 1.12 -17.25 7.17
CA SER A 78 0.68 -18.52 6.54
C SER A 78 -0.81 -18.57 6.18
N GLY A 79 -1.55 -17.46 6.28
CA GLY A 79 -2.96 -17.39 5.93
C GLY A 79 -3.65 -16.13 6.43
N THR A 80 -4.98 -16.17 6.46
CA THR A 80 -5.80 -15.11 7.05
C THR A 80 -5.85 -15.28 8.56
N VAL A 81 -5.53 -14.22 9.30
CA VAL A 81 -5.58 -14.18 10.76
C VAL A 81 -6.79 -13.38 11.24
N ASP A 82 -7.22 -13.65 12.47
CA ASP A 82 -8.27 -12.88 13.12
C ASP A 82 -7.84 -11.42 13.37
N TYR A 83 -8.84 -10.54 13.52
CA TYR A 83 -8.60 -9.11 13.69
C TYR A 83 -7.78 -8.77 14.95
N ALA A 84 -7.92 -9.54 16.04
CA ALA A 84 -7.15 -9.28 17.27
C ALA A 84 -5.67 -9.61 17.06
N THR A 85 -5.35 -10.70 16.36
CA THR A 85 -3.98 -11.05 15.95
C THR A 85 -3.40 -9.99 15.02
N TYR A 86 -4.17 -9.54 14.01
CA TYR A 86 -3.75 -8.45 13.13
C TYR A 86 -3.50 -7.14 13.89
N SER A 87 -4.38 -6.77 14.82
CA SER A 87 -4.24 -5.55 15.63
C SER A 87 -2.97 -5.57 16.50
N LYS A 88 -2.65 -6.72 17.11
CA LYS A 88 -1.40 -6.90 17.86
C LYS A 88 -0.17 -6.74 16.96
N PHE A 89 -0.20 -7.35 15.77
CA PHE A 89 0.87 -7.21 14.79
C PHE A 89 1.05 -5.74 14.36
N SER A 90 -0.02 -5.07 13.94
CA SER A 90 0.02 -3.65 13.54
C SER A 90 0.55 -2.76 14.67
N SER A 91 0.13 -3.01 15.91
CA SER A 91 0.63 -2.28 17.09
C SER A 91 2.12 -2.52 17.35
N CYS A 92 2.62 -3.72 17.06
CA CYS A 92 4.05 -4.01 17.15
C CYS A 92 4.85 -3.32 16.03
N VAL A 93 4.39 -3.44 14.78
CA VAL A 93 5.07 -2.85 13.60
C VAL A 93 5.14 -1.33 13.68
N GLN A 94 4.20 -0.67 14.37
CA GLN A 94 4.24 0.78 14.63
C GLN A 94 5.56 1.27 15.24
N ARG A 95 6.29 0.41 15.95
CA ARG A 95 7.56 0.73 16.62
C ARG A 95 8.77 0.70 15.68
N PHE A 96 8.62 0.18 14.47
CA PHE A 96 9.70 -0.02 13.52
C PHE A 96 9.47 0.77 12.23
N ALA A 97 10.58 1.22 11.64
CA ALA A 97 10.59 1.88 10.34
C ALA A 97 10.11 0.88 9.27
N ALA A 98 8.89 1.07 8.78
CA ALA A 98 8.28 0.23 7.76
C ALA A 98 7.26 1.03 6.92
N CYS A 99 7.04 0.59 5.69
CA CYS A 99 5.89 0.97 4.88
C CYS A 99 4.90 -0.20 4.82
N ASN A 100 3.70 0.04 5.35
CA ASN A 100 2.58 -0.90 5.34
C ASN A 100 1.75 -0.64 4.10
N ASN A 101 1.80 -1.54 3.11
CA ASN A 101 1.03 -1.41 1.89
C ASN A 101 -0.31 -2.13 2.07
N ILE A 102 -1.32 -1.37 2.50
CA ILE A 102 -2.62 -1.93 2.92
C ILE A 102 -3.60 -1.90 1.76
N PHE A 103 -3.98 -3.08 1.27
CA PHE A 103 -5.01 -3.27 0.27
C PHE A 103 -6.30 -3.73 0.94
N PHE A 104 -7.40 -3.07 0.58
CA PHE A 104 -8.74 -3.49 0.93
C PHE A 104 -9.33 -4.19 -0.28
N ILE A 105 -9.82 -5.42 -0.09
CA ILE A 105 -10.29 -6.29 -1.15
C ILE A 105 -11.72 -6.72 -0.85
N ARG A 106 -12.56 -6.75 -1.88
CA ARG A 106 -13.93 -7.25 -1.83
C ARG A 106 -14.24 -7.93 -3.16
N ASP A 107 -14.89 -9.08 -3.10
CA ASP A 107 -15.26 -9.87 -4.28
C ASP A 107 -14.07 -10.13 -5.24
N GLY A 108 -12.90 -10.43 -4.65
CA GLY A 108 -11.66 -10.70 -5.39
C GLY A 108 -11.07 -9.48 -6.12
N LYS A 109 -11.49 -8.25 -5.80
CA LYS A 109 -10.97 -7.01 -6.39
C LYS A 109 -10.48 -6.04 -5.33
N VAL A 110 -9.44 -5.29 -5.64
CA VAL A 110 -8.98 -4.18 -4.80
C VAL A 110 -10.00 -3.05 -4.87
N ILE A 111 -10.53 -2.65 -3.72
CA ILE A 111 -11.45 -1.50 -3.60
C ILE A 111 -10.74 -0.24 -3.09
N LYS A 112 -9.58 -0.40 -2.45
CA LYS A 112 -8.75 0.70 -1.96
C LYS A 112 -7.32 0.24 -1.69
N TYR A 113 -6.35 1.10 -1.95
CA TYR A 113 -4.96 0.91 -1.57
C TYR A 113 -4.50 2.11 -0.71
N THR A 114 -3.86 1.84 0.43
CA THR A 114 -3.41 2.87 1.38
C THR A 114 -2.06 2.50 1.99
N PRO A 115 -0.97 3.11 1.50
CA PRO A 115 0.34 3.01 2.14
C PRO A 115 0.37 3.78 3.46
N VAL A 116 0.86 3.17 4.53
CA VAL A 116 1.02 3.80 5.86
C VAL A 116 2.44 3.59 6.38
N GLY A 117 3.17 4.68 6.60
CA GLY A 117 4.49 4.66 7.22
C GLY A 117 4.39 4.50 8.74
N THR A 118 5.29 3.69 9.33
CA THR A 118 5.42 3.51 10.78
C THR A 118 6.86 3.72 11.25
N GLY A 119 7.07 3.92 12.56
CA GLY A 119 8.41 4.08 13.15
C GLY A 119 9.25 5.19 12.52
N GLY A 120 8.61 6.26 12.04
CA GLY A 120 9.28 7.39 11.38
C GLY A 120 9.56 7.18 9.88
N ALA A 121 9.29 6.00 9.32
CA ALA A 121 9.42 5.76 7.88
C ALA A 121 8.34 6.49 7.07
N ARG A 122 8.69 6.85 5.84
CA ARG A 122 7.74 7.32 4.82
C ARG A 122 7.56 6.24 3.77
N CYS A 123 6.34 6.09 3.26
CA CYS A 123 6.07 5.22 2.13
C CYS A 123 6.44 5.92 0.82
N TYR A 124 6.95 5.16 -0.13
CA TYR A 124 7.26 5.66 -1.48
C TYR A 124 6.58 4.81 -2.54
N THR A 125 5.98 5.45 -3.55
CA THR A 125 5.42 4.76 -4.71
C THR A 125 6.03 5.29 -6.00
N THR A 126 6.23 4.39 -6.95
CA THR A 126 6.71 4.67 -8.31
C THR A 126 5.89 3.87 -9.31
N GLU A 127 6.15 4.04 -10.59
CA GLU A 127 5.41 3.35 -11.67
C GLU A 127 5.64 1.83 -11.63
N GLN A 128 6.72 1.41 -10.98
CA GLN A 128 7.04 0.01 -10.74
C GLN A 128 6.05 -0.66 -9.78
N LEU A 129 5.31 0.12 -9.01
CA LEU A 129 4.27 -0.36 -8.11
C LEU A 129 2.90 -0.46 -8.78
N GLN A 130 2.76 -0.02 -10.04
CA GLN A 130 1.49 -0.09 -10.75
C GLN A 130 1.19 -1.53 -11.23
N PRO A 131 -0.09 -1.90 -11.36
CA PRO A 131 -0.47 -3.20 -11.91
C PRO A 131 0.15 -3.46 -13.28
N GLY A 132 0.56 -4.70 -13.52
CA GLY A 132 1.13 -5.11 -14.81
C GLY A 132 2.60 -4.74 -15.00
N PHE A 133 3.25 -4.09 -14.03
CA PHE A 133 4.71 -3.94 -14.06
C PHE A 133 5.40 -5.32 -14.08
N SER A 134 6.35 -5.49 -15.01
CA SER A 134 7.05 -6.76 -15.26
C SER A 134 8.58 -6.61 -15.30
N GLY A 135 9.11 -5.52 -14.76
CA GLY A 135 10.55 -5.24 -14.71
C GLY A 135 11.26 -5.74 -13.45
N PRO A 136 12.59 -5.55 -13.36
CA PRO A 136 13.37 -5.88 -12.16
C PRO A 136 12.93 -5.06 -10.95
N THR A 137 12.81 -5.70 -9.79
CA THR A 137 12.37 -5.07 -8.52
C THR A 137 13.54 -4.83 -7.57
N ASN A 138 14.56 -4.10 -8.02
CA ASN A 138 15.61 -3.60 -7.12
C ASN A 138 15.14 -2.28 -6.47
N ILE A 139 14.11 -2.36 -5.63
CA ILE A 139 13.68 -1.25 -4.80
C ILE A 139 14.36 -1.44 -3.44
N ARG A 140 15.54 -0.84 -3.29
CA ARG A 140 16.23 -0.71 -1.99
C ARG A 140 15.76 0.53 -1.26
#